data_AF-A0A6C2UEW9-F1
#
_entry.id   AF-A0A6C2UEW9-F1
#
_cell.length_a   1.000
_cell.length_b   1.000
_cell.length_c   1.000
_cell.angle_alpha   90.00
_cell.angle_beta   90.00
_cell.angle_gamma   90.00
#
_symmetry.space_group_name_H-M   'P 1'
#
loop_
_entity.id
_entity.type
_entity.pdbx_description
1 polymer ?
#
loop_
_entity_poly.entity_id
_entity_poly.type
_entity_poly.pdbx_seq_one_letter_code
_entity_poly.pdbx_strand_id
1 'polypeptide(L)'
;MGMDNQVVLTSFVQELDAQMVVMELQAGGIDAVLQKDDCGGMRPFITSERGIEVLVPAADLQRAREILALIPNEEAEAVALEKPRRRLSKIDLTAMLVVGIVVGSIGSWVYVKDKYFVREAEIDRNGDGVTDQVWFYGKDGYCTGGHADNNFDGKWDEWHTFVDGAIDLTKTDTDFNGVPDVEWKYLFGVAAQENWRPNGAEVVNKRVFLKHGIPVRELVDSDRNGTFDLETGFDAFGNKTNSMPVQK
;
A
#
# COMPACT_ATOMS: atom_id res chain seq x y z
N MET A 1 20.12 -31.39 -75.20
CA MET A 1 18.63 -31.39 -75.30
C MET A 1 18.17 -30.15 -74.55
N GLY A 2 17.39 -29.31 -75.23
CA GLY A 2 17.43 -27.84 -75.09
C GLY A 2 16.92 -27.26 -73.77
N MET A 3 17.74 -26.41 -73.15
CA MET A 3 17.40 -25.57 -72.00
C MET A 3 16.82 -24.20 -72.42
N ASP A 4 16.31 -24.06 -73.65
CA ASP A 4 16.06 -22.74 -74.24
C ASP A 4 14.62 -22.24 -74.09
N ASN A 5 13.75 -22.93 -73.34
CA ASN A 5 12.35 -22.47 -73.15
C ASN A 5 11.64 -22.99 -71.88
N GLN A 6 12.32 -22.96 -70.73
CA GLN A 6 11.71 -23.23 -69.43
C GLN A 6 11.32 -21.93 -68.72
N VAL A 7 10.19 -21.95 -68.02
CA VAL A 7 9.65 -20.81 -67.27
C VAL A 7 9.35 -21.23 -65.83
N VAL A 8 9.54 -20.29 -64.90
CA VAL A 8 9.26 -20.50 -63.48
C VAL A 8 7.74 -20.57 -63.27
N LEU A 9 7.26 -21.69 -62.73
CA LEU A 9 5.85 -21.91 -62.40
C LEU A 9 5.52 -21.33 -61.03
N THR A 10 6.34 -21.65 -60.02
CA THR A 10 6.19 -21.23 -58.62
C THR A 10 7.52 -21.46 -57.87
N SER A 11 7.65 -20.82 -56.71
CA SER A 11 8.80 -20.93 -55.81
C SER A 11 8.37 -21.43 -54.43
N PHE A 12 9.15 -22.32 -53.82
CA PHE A 12 8.90 -22.85 -52.48
C PHE A 12 10.07 -22.56 -51.54
N VAL A 13 9.78 -22.47 -50.24
CA VAL A 13 10.81 -22.34 -49.20
C VAL A 13 11.38 -23.70 -48.81
N GLN A 14 10.54 -24.75 -48.79
CA GLN A 14 10.93 -26.11 -48.43
C GLN A 14 11.07 -26.98 -49.68
N GLU A 15 12.09 -27.82 -49.70
CA GLU A 15 12.38 -28.71 -50.82
C GLU A 15 11.31 -29.79 -51.00
N LEU A 16 10.76 -30.30 -49.89
CA LEU A 16 9.76 -31.37 -49.92
C LEU A 16 8.51 -30.93 -50.69
N ASP A 17 8.04 -29.71 -50.46
CA ASP A 17 6.88 -29.14 -51.13
C ASP A 17 7.13 -28.96 -52.63
N ALA A 18 8.33 -28.49 -52.99
CA ALA A 18 8.74 -28.34 -54.39
C ALA A 18 8.84 -29.69 -55.10
N GLN A 19 9.37 -30.72 -54.44
CA GLN A 19 9.47 -32.08 -54.98
C GLN A 19 8.08 -32.71 -55.18
N MET A 20 7.16 -32.54 -54.23
CA MET A 20 5.78 -33.02 -54.36
C MET A 20 5.11 -32.46 -55.62
N VAL A 21 5.28 -31.15 -55.86
CA VAL A 21 4.74 -30.47 -57.04
C VAL A 21 5.37 -30.99 -58.34
N VAL A 22 6.68 -31.21 -58.35
CA VAL A 22 7.36 -31.77 -59.53
C VAL A 22 6.90 -33.20 -59.83
N MET A 23 6.74 -34.04 -58.81
CA MET A 23 6.24 -35.40 -58.97
C MET A 23 4.83 -35.41 -59.58
N GLU A 24 3.95 -34.52 -59.12
CA GLU A 24 2.57 -34.43 -59.63
C GLU A 24 2.52 -33.93 -61.08
N LEU A 25 3.33 -32.93 -61.40
CA LEU A 25 3.43 -32.42 -62.79
C LEU A 25 3.99 -33.49 -63.73
N GLN A 26 5.00 -34.25 -63.29
CA GLN A 26 5.56 -35.38 -64.05
C GLN A 26 4.55 -36.52 -64.20
N ALA A 27 3.74 -36.83 -63.18
CA ALA A 27 2.63 -37.78 -63.27
C ALA A 27 1.56 -37.32 -64.27
N GLY A 28 1.32 -36.00 -64.35
CA GLY A 28 0.50 -35.36 -65.37
C GLY A 28 1.11 -35.31 -66.79
N GLY A 29 2.33 -35.85 -66.94
CA GLY A 29 3.07 -35.90 -68.21
C GLY A 29 3.79 -34.60 -68.58
N ILE A 30 3.98 -33.67 -67.64
CA ILE A 30 4.71 -32.41 -67.83
C ILE A 30 6.14 -32.58 -67.31
N ASP A 31 7.14 -32.29 -68.13
CA ASP A 31 8.55 -32.39 -67.76
C ASP A 31 8.98 -31.24 -66.83
N ALA A 32 8.63 -31.35 -65.56
CA ALA A 32 8.96 -30.38 -64.52
C ALA A 32 10.35 -30.66 -63.92
N VAL A 33 11.12 -29.60 -63.68
CA VAL A 33 12.47 -29.68 -63.11
C VAL A 33 12.60 -28.73 -61.92
N LEU A 34 13.33 -29.17 -60.91
CA LEU A 34 13.71 -28.33 -59.77
C LEU A 34 14.99 -27.57 -60.08
N GLN A 35 14.95 -26.25 -59.97
CA GLN A 35 16.13 -25.42 -59.96
C GLN A 35 16.38 -24.92 -58.53
N LYS A 36 17.59 -25.24 -58.04
CA LYS A 36 18.12 -24.71 -56.78
C LYS A 36 19.37 -23.92 -57.06
N ASP A 37 19.47 -22.75 -56.45
CA ASP A 37 20.70 -21.96 -56.45
C ASP A 37 21.46 -22.21 -55.15
N ASP A 38 22.10 -23.39 -55.06
CA ASP A 38 22.90 -23.83 -53.90
C ASP A 38 24.40 -23.99 -54.22
N CYS A 39 24.84 -23.48 -55.38
CA CYS A 39 26.19 -23.66 -55.92
C CYS A 39 26.64 -25.14 -55.93
N GLY A 40 25.76 -26.06 -56.35
CA GLY A 40 26.04 -27.50 -56.39
C GLY A 40 26.08 -28.13 -54.99
N GLY A 41 25.25 -27.62 -54.08
CA GLY A 41 25.14 -28.06 -52.68
C GLY A 41 26.18 -27.49 -51.73
N MET A 42 27.15 -26.68 -52.19
CA MET A 42 28.16 -26.07 -51.33
C MET A 42 27.63 -24.90 -50.49
N ARG A 43 26.49 -24.30 -50.87
CA ARG A 43 25.90 -23.14 -50.17
C ARG A 43 24.37 -23.27 -50.05
N PRO A 44 23.87 -24.22 -49.24
CA PRO A 44 22.43 -24.47 -49.09
C PRO A 44 21.66 -23.27 -48.52
N PHE A 45 22.32 -22.39 -47.77
CA PHE A 45 21.72 -21.16 -47.21
C PHE A 45 21.30 -20.14 -48.27
N ILE A 46 21.89 -20.12 -49.48
CA ILE A 46 21.48 -19.20 -50.57
C ILE A 46 20.09 -19.58 -51.08
N THR A 47 19.81 -20.88 -51.16
CA THR A 47 18.50 -21.40 -51.59
C THR A 47 17.39 -21.03 -50.59
N SER A 48 17.70 -20.88 -49.31
CA SER A 48 16.74 -20.40 -48.31
C SER A 48 16.31 -18.94 -48.50
N GLU A 49 17.17 -18.10 -49.09
CA GLU A 49 16.84 -16.69 -49.36
C GLU A 49 16.14 -16.48 -50.71
N ARG A 50 16.52 -17.24 -51.75
CA ARG A 50 15.94 -17.12 -53.11
C ARG A 50 14.77 -18.05 -53.37
N GLY A 51 14.60 -19.09 -52.55
CA GLY A 51 13.62 -20.14 -52.75
C GLY A 51 14.06 -21.18 -53.78
N ILE A 52 13.31 -22.27 -53.84
CA ILE A 52 13.47 -23.39 -54.77
C ILE A 52 12.44 -23.20 -55.88
N GLU A 53 12.90 -23.09 -57.12
CA GLU A 53 12.04 -22.81 -58.27
C GLU A 53 11.64 -24.11 -58.97
N VAL A 54 10.36 -24.23 -59.27
CA VAL A 54 9.84 -25.30 -60.14
C VAL A 54 9.72 -24.73 -61.55
N LEU A 55 10.45 -25.34 -62.49
CA LEU A 55 10.47 -24.97 -63.90
C LEU A 55 9.63 -25.94 -64.71
N VAL A 56 8.90 -25.41 -65.68
CA VAL A 56 8.16 -26.20 -66.68
C VAL A 56 8.42 -25.65 -68.08
N PRO A 57 8.24 -26.45 -69.15
CA PRO A 57 8.29 -25.94 -70.51
C PRO A 57 7.26 -24.83 -70.71
N ALA A 58 7.63 -23.75 -71.41
CA ALA A 58 6.74 -22.60 -71.61
C ALA A 58 5.41 -22.96 -72.30
N ALA A 59 5.41 -24.02 -73.12
CA ALA A 59 4.21 -24.56 -73.77
C ALA A 59 3.20 -25.17 -72.76
N ASP A 60 3.69 -25.70 -71.64
CA ASP A 60 2.89 -26.45 -70.66
C ASP A 60 2.56 -25.64 -69.40
N LEU A 61 2.98 -24.38 -69.32
CA LEU A 61 2.76 -23.50 -68.16
C LEU A 61 1.29 -23.44 -67.73
N GLN A 62 0.37 -23.26 -68.69
CA GLN A 62 -1.05 -23.12 -68.38
C GLN A 62 -1.65 -24.43 -67.84
N ARG A 63 -1.27 -25.56 -68.43
CA ARG A 63 -1.68 -26.89 -67.99
C ARG A 63 -1.13 -27.23 -66.61
N ALA A 64 0.11 -26.84 -66.33
CA ALA A 64 0.73 -26.99 -65.02
C ALA A 64 -0.01 -26.21 -63.92
N ARG A 65 -0.47 -24.98 -64.22
CA ARG A 65 -1.29 -24.18 -63.31
C ARG A 65 -2.65 -24.82 -63.02
N GLU A 66 -3.28 -25.43 -64.01
CA GLU A 66 -4.57 -26.12 -63.85
C GLU A 66 -4.45 -27.35 -62.94
N ILE A 67 -3.38 -28.14 -63.10
CA ILE A 67 -3.12 -29.30 -62.23
C ILE A 67 -2.91 -28.84 -60.77
N LEU A 68 -2.12 -27.78 -60.57
CA LEU A 68 -1.88 -27.24 -59.23
C LEU A 68 -3.13 -26.64 -58.58
N ALA A 69 -4.04 -26.07 -59.36
CA ALA A 69 -5.30 -25.52 -58.85
C ALA A 69 -6.29 -26.59 -58.35
N LEU A 70 -6.10 -27.86 -58.76
CA LEU A 70 -6.92 -28.99 -58.32
C LEU A 70 -6.46 -29.59 -56.98
N ILE A 71 -5.30 -29.18 -56.47
CA ILE A 71 -4.77 -29.64 -55.18
C ILE A 71 -5.44 -28.84 -54.06
N PRO A 72 -6.19 -29.47 -53.14
CA PRO A 72 -6.77 -28.79 -52.00
C PRO A 72 -5.67 -28.23 -51.10
N ASN A 73 -5.69 -26.92 -50.84
CA ASN A 73 -4.75 -26.28 -49.94
C ASN A 73 -5.26 -26.36 -48.49
N GLU A 74 -4.92 -27.45 -47.80
CA GLU A 74 -5.31 -27.67 -46.39
C GLU A 74 -4.82 -26.54 -45.46
N GLU A 75 -3.70 -25.88 -45.78
CA GLU A 75 -3.20 -24.73 -45.00
C GLU A 75 -4.14 -23.52 -45.12
N ALA A 76 -4.74 -23.29 -46.29
CA ALA A 76 -5.69 -22.21 -46.50
C ALA A 76 -7.02 -22.46 -45.74
N GLU A 77 -7.46 -23.71 -45.68
CA GLU A 77 -8.65 -24.11 -44.91
C GLU A 77 -8.43 -24.02 -43.39
N ALA A 78 -7.24 -24.43 -42.91
CA ALA A 78 -6.87 -24.33 -41.51
C ALA A 78 -6.79 -22.86 -41.02
N VAL A 79 -6.24 -21.96 -41.85
CA VAL A 79 -6.19 -20.52 -41.55
C VAL A 79 -7.60 -19.90 -41.49
N ALA A 80 -8.52 -20.35 -42.33
CA ALA A 80 -9.89 -19.85 -42.35
C ALA A 80 -10.70 -20.27 -41.10
N LEU A 81 -10.34 -21.37 -40.45
CA LEU A 81 -11.01 -21.91 -39.26
C LEU A 81 -10.51 -21.32 -37.93
N GLU A 82 -9.39 -20.60 -37.92
CA GLU A 82 -8.91 -19.93 -36.70
C GLU A 82 -9.77 -18.71 -36.35
N LYS A 83 -10.47 -18.79 -35.20
CA LYS A 83 -11.27 -17.67 -34.67
C LYS A 83 -10.37 -16.47 -34.37
N PRO A 84 -10.79 -15.23 -34.69
CA PRO A 84 -9.97 -14.05 -34.49
C PRO A 84 -9.64 -13.88 -33.01
N ARG A 85 -8.34 -13.90 -32.67
CA ARG A 85 -7.87 -13.61 -31.32
C ARG A 85 -8.23 -12.17 -30.94
N ARG A 86 -8.99 -11.99 -29.87
CA ARG A 86 -9.36 -10.66 -29.36
C ARG A 86 -8.11 -9.94 -28.87
N ARG A 87 -7.71 -8.87 -29.56
CA ARG A 87 -6.61 -8.00 -29.14
C ARG A 87 -7.12 -7.07 -28.04
N LEU A 88 -6.53 -7.16 -26.84
CA LEU A 88 -6.82 -6.22 -25.74
C LEU A 88 -6.48 -4.80 -26.19
N SER A 89 -7.36 -3.84 -25.92
CA SER A 89 -7.13 -2.44 -26.29
C SER A 89 -6.18 -1.79 -25.28
N LYS A 90 -5.56 -0.66 -25.69
CA LYS A 90 -4.73 0.13 -24.76
C LYS A 90 -5.54 0.60 -23.54
N ILE A 91 -6.84 0.84 -23.71
CA ILE A 91 -7.77 1.24 -22.64
C ILE A 91 -7.93 0.10 -21.62
N ASP A 92 -8.06 -1.15 -22.09
CA ASP A 92 -8.17 -2.33 -21.22
C ASP A 92 -6.89 -2.53 -20.39
N LEU A 93 -5.72 -2.37 -21.02
CA LEU A 93 -4.43 -2.47 -20.34
C LEU A 93 -4.24 -1.37 -19.29
N THR A 94 -4.61 -0.12 -19.60
CA THR A 94 -4.56 0.96 -18.62
C THR A 94 -5.56 0.76 -17.48
N ALA A 95 -6.76 0.25 -17.77
CA ALA A 95 -7.75 -0.06 -16.74
C ALA A 95 -7.24 -1.16 -15.80
N MET A 96 -6.62 -2.22 -16.33
CA MET A 96 -6.02 -3.28 -15.53
C MET A 96 -4.86 -2.78 -14.67
N LEU A 97 -4.03 -1.87 -15.18
CA LEU A 97 -2.96 -1.24 -14.40
C LEU A 97 -3.52 -0.42 -13.23
N VAL A 98 -4.54 0.41 -13.47
CA VAL A 98 -5.19 1.21 -12.43
C VAL A 98 -5.82 0.31 -11.36
N VAL A 99 -6.51 -0.76 -11.76
CA VAL A 99 -7.05 -1.75 -10.81
C VAL A 99 -5.93 -2.39 -9.99
N GLY A 100 -4.82 -2.77 -10.62
CA GLY A 100 -3.66 -3.32 -9.93
C GLY A 100 -3.07 -2.36 -8.89
N ILE A 101 -2.93 -1.08 -9.24
CA ILE A 101 -2.45 -0.03 -8.32
C ILE A 101 -3.43 0.12 -7.15
N VAL A 102 -4.73 0.26 -7.41
CA VAL A 102 -5.74 0.44 -6.36
C VAL A 102 -5.76 -0.75 -5.40
N VAL A 103 -5.77 -1.98 -5.92
CA VAL A 103 -5.72 -3.19 -5.10
C VAL A 103 -4.41 -3.27 -4.31
N GLY A 104 -3.28 -2.96 -4.94
CA GLY A 104 -1.98 -2.92 -4.27
C GLY A 104 -1.92 -1.88 -3.15
N SER A 105 -2.45 -0.68 -3.38
CA SER A 105 -2.53 0.38 -2.38
C SER A 105 -3.45 0.02 -1.21
N ILE A 106 -4.62 -0.58 -1.48
CA ILE A 106 -5.53 -1.06 -0.42
C ILE A 106 -4.87 -2.17 0.40
N GLY A 107 -4.25 -3.15 -0.26
CA GLY A 107 -3.54 -4.25 0.41
C GLY A 107 -2.38 -3.75 1.27
N SER A 108 -1.61 -2.77 0.76
CA SER A 108 -0.54 -2.12 1.51
C SER A 108 -1.07 -1.35 2.72
N TRP A 109 -2.15 -0.57 2.56
CA TRP A 109 -2.77 0.17 3.65
C TRP A 109 -3.26 -0.76 4.78
N VAL A 110 -3.94 -1.86 4.43
CA VAL A 110 -4.39 -2.87 5.40
C VAL A 110 -3.19 -3.49 6.13
N TYR A 111 -2.12 -3.85 5.40
CA TYR A 111 -0.92 -4.44 5.99
C TYR A 111 -0.19 -3.48 6.95
N VAL A 112 -0.11 -2.20 6.60
CA VAL A 112 0.60 -1.18 7.40
C VAL A 112 -0.21 -0.79 8.64
N LYS A 113 -1.53 -0.64 8.54
CA LYS A 113 -2.39 -0.25 9.66
C LYS A 113 -2.23 -1.15 10.88
N ASP A 114 -2.22 -2.47 10.68
CA ASP A 114 -2.17 -3.42 11.78
C ASP A 114 -0.74 -3.60 12.35
N LYS A 115 0.29 -3.38 11.53
CA LYS A 115 1.69 -3.62 11.91
C LYS A 115 2.35 -2.43 12.61
N TYR A 116 1.95 -1.21 12.30
CA TYR A 116 2.53 0.02 12.85
C TYR A 116 1.68 0.65 13.94
N PHE A 117 0.71 -0.08 14.48
CA PHE A 117 -0.04 0.36 15.63
C PHE A 117 0.86 0.39 16.88
N VAL A 118 1.29 1.60 17.26
CA VAL A 118 2.05 1.85 18.48
C VAL A 118 1.07 1.83 19.65
N ARG A 119 1.24 0.88 20.56
CA ARG A 119 0.45 0.82 21.81
C ARG A 119 1.00 1.76 22.87
N GLU A 120 2.32 1.83 22.94
CA GLU A 120 3.06 2.52 23.98
C GLU A 120 4.26 3.22 23.33
N ALA A 121 4.51 4.47 23.71
CA ALA A 121 5.66 5.23 23.27
C ALA A 121 6.46 5.66 24.51
N GLU A 122 7.67 5.11 24.64
CA GLU A 122 8.58 5.35 25.75
C GLU A 122 9.61 6.41 25.37
N ILE A 123 9.94 7.28 26.31
CA ILE A 123 10.87 8.40 26.16
C ILE A 123 11.81 8.39 27.36
N ASP A 124 13.09 8.24 27.07
CA ASP A 124 14.20 8.49 27.99
C ASP A 124 14.68 9.92 27.75
N ARG A 125 14.42 10.82 28.71
CA ARG A 125 14.72 12.26 28.64
C ARG A 125 16.13 12.58 29.12
N ASN A 126 16.68 11.80 30.05
CA ASN A 126 17.98 12.05 30.66
C ASN A 126 19.14 11.20 30.06
N GLY A 127 18.81 10.16 29.28
CA GLY A 127 19.74 9.28 28.57
C GLY A 127 20.37 8.18 29.42
N ASP A 128 19.79 7.84 30.58
CA ASP A 128 20.33 6.83 31.50
C ASP A 128 19.88 5.39 31.18
N GLY A 129 18.99 5.22 30.19
CA GLY A 129 18.44 3.93 29.78
C GLY A 129 17.23 3.47 30.59
N VAL A 130 16.71 4.30 31.50
CA VAL A 130 15.43 4.15 32.18
C VAL A 130 14.37 5.02 31.48
N THR A 131 13.14 4.52 31.44
CA THR A 131 12.04 5.23 30.78
C THR A 131 11.50 6.33 31.69
N ASP A 132 11.66 7.59 31.29
CA ASP A 132 11.20 8.76 32.05
C ASP A 132 9.76 9.16 31.75
N GLN A 133 9.26 8.80 30.57
CA GLN A 133 7.89 9.08 30.17
C GLN A 133 7.35 8.00 29.24
N VAL A 134 6.10 7.61 29.45
CA VAL A 134 5.40 6.66 28.58
C VAL A 134 4.03 7.21 28.21
N TRP A 135 3.64 7.07 26.94
CA TRP A 135 2.31 7.42 26.43
C TRP A 135 1.60 6.17 25.91
N PHE A 136 0.31 6.03 26.22
CA PHE A 136 -0.54 4.90 25.82
C PHE A 136 -1.51 5.33 24.73
N TYR A 137 -1.72 4.46 23.73
CA TYR A 137 -2.61 4.72 22.60
C TYR A 137 -3.63 3.59 22.43
N GLY A 138 -4.89 3.98 22.18
CA GLY A 138 -6.00 3.10 21.85
C GLY A 138 -5.91 2.58 20.42
N LYS A 139 -6.63 1.50 20.08
CA LYS A 139 -6.61 0.88 18.73
C LYS A 139 -7.02 1.81 17.58
N ASP A 140 -7.73 2.89 17.93
CA ASP A 140 -8.12 3.99 17.06
C ASP A 140 -6.99 5.00 16.80
N GLY A 141 -5.87 4.88 17.51
CA GLY A 141 -4.70 5.75 17.42
C GLY A 141 -4.74 6.96 18.34
N TYR A 142 -5.79 7.13 19.14
CA TYR A 142 -5.88 8.25 20.09
C TYR A 142 -5.11 7.94 21.37
N CYS A 143 -4.47 8.95 21.94
CA CYS A 143 -3.83 8.84 23.25
C CYS A 143 -4.91 8.54 24.31
N THR A 144 -4.68 7.54 25.15
CA THR A 144 -5.58 7.14 26.24
C THR A 144 -5.01 7.50 27.60
N GLY A 145 -3.70 7.75 27.70
CA GLY A 145 -3.04 8.06 28.96
C GLY A 145 -1.53 8.19 28.82
N GLY A 146 -0.88 8.45 29.95
CA GLY A 146 0.58 8.43 30.03
C GLY A 146 1.06 8.55 31.46
N HIS A 147 2.33 8.21 31.70
CA HIS A 147 3.01 8.42 32.96
C HIS A 147 4.32 9.17 32.76
N ALA A 148 4.77 9.91 33.75
CA ALA A 148 6.07 10.58 33.74
C ALA A 148 6.76 10.51 35.11
N ASP A 149 8.06 10.22 35.08
CA ASP A 149 9.02 10.32 36.18
C ASP A 149 9.78 11.64 36.01
N ASN A 150 9.38 12.66 36.75
CA ASN A 150 9.85 14.03 36.61
C ASN A 150 11.10 14.33 37.44
N ASN A 151 11.45 13.50 38.42
CA ASN A 151 12.69 13.64 39.19
C ASN A 151 13.80 12.64 38.81
N PHE A 152 13.50 11.70 37.90
CA PHE A 152 14.39 10.67 37.37
C PHE A 152 14.86 9.66 38.44
N ASP A 153 13.97 9.30 39.37
CA ASP A 153 14.27 8.32 40.43
C ASP A 153 13.80 6.89 40.14
N GLY A 154 13.18 6.68 38.97
CA GLY A 154 12.63 5.42 38.50
C GLY A 154 11.19 5.16 38.96
N LYS A 155 10.52 6.13 39.59
CA LYS A 155 9.11 6.05 39.98
C LYS A 155 8.29 7.08 39.19
N TRP A 156 7.04 6.73 38.95
CA TRP A 156 6.11 7.65 38.30
C TRP A 156 5.70 8.74 39.28
N ASP A 157 5.73 9.98 38.80
CA ASP A 157 5.29 11.18 39.52
C ASP A 157 3.99 11.74 38.95
N GLU A 158 3.69 11.43 37.70
CA GLU A 158 2.53 11.98 37.01
C GLU A 158 1.78 10.90 36.22
N TRP A 159 0.46 10.97 36.25
CA TRP A 159 -0.44 10.07 35.53
C TRP A 159 -1.51 10.87 34.80
N HIS A 160 -1.62 10.68 33.49
CA HIS A 160 -2.65 11.33 32.67
C HIS A 160 -3.67 10.31 32.17
N THR A 161 -4.93 10.73 32.08
CA THR A 161 -6.01 9.97 31.46
C THR A 161 -6.71 10.82 30.42
N PHE A 162 -6.89 10.25 29.23
CA PHE A 162 -7.56 10.89 28.11
C PHE A 162 -8.83 10.10 27.75
N VAL A 163 -9.90 10.83 27.43
CA VAL A 163 -11.17 10.30 26.96
C VAL A 163 -11.52 11.01 25.67
N ASP A 164 -11.82 10.24 24.62
CA ASP A 164 -12.14 10.76 23.27
C ASP A 164 -11.07 11.74 22.72
N GLY A 165 -9.79 11.48 23.04
CA GLY A 165 -8.65 12.30 22.60
C GLY A 165 -8.43 13.61 23.37
N ALA A 166 -9.27 13.92 24.36
CA ALA A 166 -9.09 15.08 25.25
C ALA A 166 -8.64 14.62 26.64
N ILE A 167 -7.83 15.45 27.30
CA ILE A 167 -7.43 15.18 28.69
C ILE A 167 -8.65 15.26 29.62
N ASP A 168 -8.80 14.28 30.49
CA ASP A 168 -9.93 14.15 31.42
C ASP A 168 -9.47 14.27 32.88
N LEU A 169 -8.36 13.60 33.20
CA LEU A 169 -7.80 13.52 34.55
C LEU A 169 -6.27 13.60 34.52
N THR A 170 -5.69 14.25 35.52
CA THR A 170 -4.26 14.10 35.84
C THR A 170 -4.10 13.90 37.33
N LYS A 171 -3.20 13.00 37.71
CA LYS A 171 -2.73 12.85 39.09
C LYS A 171 -1.25 13.16 39.13
N THR A 172 -0.81 13.87 40.16
CA THR A 172 0.58 14.27 40.33
C THR A 172 0.98 13.98 41.77
N ASP A 173 2.21 13.49 41.94
CA ASP A 173 2.96 13.40 43.18
C ASP A 173 3.94 14.58 43.21
N THR A 174 3.60 15.63 43.95
CA THR A 174 4.40 16.86 43.98
C THR A 174 5.56 16.83 44.97
N ASP A 175 5.58 15.87 45.90
CA ASP A 175 6.65 15.71 46.90
C ASP A 175 7.53 14.47 46.66
N PHE A 176 7.26 13.70 45.60
CA PHE A 176 8.05 12.58 45.11
C PHE A 176 8.15 11.41 46.10
N ASN A 177 7.08 11.15 46.84
CA ASN A 177 7.04 10.06 47.83
C ASN A 177 6.46 8.73 47.29
N GLY A 178 6.02 8.72 46.03
CA GLY A 178 5.35 7.62 45.32
C GLY A 178 3.83 7.59 45.47
N VAL A 179 3.22 8.59 46.12
CA VAL A 179 1.77 8.68 46.33
C VAL A 179 1.25 10.01 45.78
N PRO A 180 0.39 9.98 44.74
CA PRO A 180 -0.18 11.20 44.19
C PRO A 180 -0.92 12.02 45.26
N ASP A 181 -0.63 13.33 45.29
CA ASP A 181 -1.20 14.29 46.23
C ASP A 181 -2.07 15.36 45.57
N VAL A 182 -2.04 15.46 44.24
CA VAL A 182 -2.89 16.39 43.47
C VAL A 182 -3.65 15.65 42.38
N GLU A 183 -4.94 15.97 42.24
CA GLU A 183 -5.81 15.48 41.16
C GLU A 183 -6.42 16.67 40.41
N TRP A 184 -6.17 16.74 39.10
CA TRP A 184 -6.76 17.71 38.17
C TRP A 184 -7.87 17.06 37.37
N LYS A 185 -9.02 17.71 37.30
CA LYS A 185 -10.15 17.35 36.43
C LYS A 185 -10.34 18.39 35.35
N TYR A 186 -10.57 17.90 34.15
CA TYR A 186 -10.71 18.70 32.95
C TYR A 186 -12.14 18.59 32.41
N LEU A 187 -12.66 19.69 31.88
CA LEU A 187 -13.95 19.72 31.19
C LEU A 187 -13.70 20.17 29.75
N PHE A 188 -13.96 19.28 28.79
CA PHE A 188 -13.63 19.47 27.37
C PHE A 188 -12.14 19.82 27.14
N GLY A 189 -11.25 19.17 27.89
CA GLY A 189 -9.80 19.39 27.81
C GLY A 189 -9.30 20.67 28.49
N VAL A 190 -10.17 21.45 29.15
CA VAL A 190 -9.80 22.66 29.89
C VAL A 190 -9.82 22.37 31.39
N ALA A 191 -8.76 22.74 32.10
CA ALA A 191 -8.69 22.56 33.55
C ALA A 191 -9.89 23.26 34.22
N ALA A 192 -10.65 22.49 34.99
CA ALA A 192 -11.89 22.93 35.62
C ALA A 192 -11.84 22.83 37.14
N GLN A 193 -11.12 21.82 37.67
CA GLN A 193 -11.01 21.61 39.10
C GLN A 193 -9.67 20.96 39.46
N GLU A 194 -9.13 21.36 40.60
CA GLU A 194 -7.92 20.80 41.21
C GLU A 194 -8.27 20.38 42.64
N ASN A 195 -7.91 19.17 43.05
CA ASN A 195 -8.12 18.63 44.39
C ASN A 195 -6.78 18.22 44.99
N TRP A 196 -6.48 18.70 46.20
CA TRP A 196 -5.29 18.33 46.95
C TRP A 196 -5.63 17.34 48.05
N ARG A 197 -4.93 16.22 48.04
CA ARG A 197 -4.96 15.13 49.02
C ARG A 197 -3.53 14.76 49.40
N PRO A 198 -2.81 15.60 50.16
CA PRO A 198 -1.43 15.33 50.56
C PRO A 198 -1.24 13.90 51.03
N ASN A 199 -0.39 13.17 50.31
CA ASN A 199 0.04 11.79 50.57
C ASN A 199 -1.14 10.81 50.68
N GLY A 200 -2.14 10.97 49.81
CA GLY A 200 -3.30 10.08 49.72
C GLY A 200 -4.35 10.31 50.81
N ALA A 201 -4.43 11.51 51.38
CA ALA A 201 -5.45 11.85 52.38
C ALA A 201 -6.88 11.48 51.90
N GLU A 202 -7.63 10.80 52.78
CA GLU A 202 -9.01 10.36 52.48
C GLU A 202 -9.94 11.55 52.17
N VAL A 203 -9.66 12.70 52.78
CA VAL A 203 -10.37 13.96 52.59
C VAL A 203 -9.59 14.92 51.70
N VAL A 204 -10.31 15.79 51.00
CA VAL A 204 -9.70 16.83 50.18
C VAL A 204 -9.37 18.02 51.08
N ASN A 205 -8.09 18.33 51.24
CA ASN A 205 -7.67 19.46 52.09
C ASN A 205 -7.83 20.80 51.38
N LYS A 206 -7.69 20.81 50.05
CA LYS A 206 -7.84 22.02 49.24
C LYS A 206 -8.48 21.68 47.90
N ARG A 207 -9.43 22.49 47.47
CA ARG A 207 -10.08 22.38 46.16
C ARG A 207 -10.07 23.72 45.46
N VAL A 208 -9.56 23.77 44.23
CA VAL A 208 -9.59 24.96 43.39
C VAL A 208 -10.55 24.73 42.24
N PHE A 209 -11.40 25.70 41.97
CA PHE A 209 -12.26 25.75 40.80
C PHE A 209 -11.68 26.74 39.81
N LEU A 210 -11.63 26.34 38.54
CA LEU A 210 -11.07 27.11 37.45
C LEU A 210 -12.15 27.39 36.41
N LYS A 211 -12.12 28.60 35.84
CA LYS A 211 -12.95 28.98 34.70
C LYS A 211 -12.04 29.42 33.56
N HIS A 212 -12.11 28.70 32.44
CA HIS A 212 -11.19 28.88 31.31
C HIS A 212 -9.71 28.73 31.71
N GLY A 213 -9.40 27.80 32.63
CA GLY A 213 -8.04 27.57 33.14
C GLY A 213 -7.54 28.60 34.15
N ILE A 214 -8.35 29.62 34.51
CA ILE A 214 -7.99 30.62 35.51
C ILE A 214 -8.68 30.26 36.83
N PRO A 215 -7.96 30.22 37.98
CA PRO A 215 -8.58 30.03 39.29
C PRO A 215 -9.63 31.11 39.56
N VAL A 216 -10.82 30.70 40.00
CA VAL A 216 -11.88 31.64 40.41
C VAL A 216 -12.23 31.51 41.89
N ARG A 217 -12.02 30.32 42.46
CA ARG A 217 -12.38 30.01 43.85
C ARG A 217 -11.52 28.88 44.39
N GLU A 218 -11.04 29.02 45.61
CA GLU A 218 -10.31 28.01 46.38
C GLU A 218 -11.09 27.73 47.67
N LEU A 219 -11.28 26.45 47.99
CA LEU A 219 -11.81 25.97 49.25
C LEU A 219 -10.71 25.25 50.01
N VAL A 220 -10.57 25.52 51.30
CA VAL A 220 -9.58 24.90 52.18
C VAL A 220 -10.29 24.32 53.40
N ASP A 221 -9.86 23.14 53.80
CA ASP A 221 -10.20 22.48 55.07
C ASP A 221 -8.97 22.62 55.98
N SER A 222 -8.95 23.71 56.75
CA SER A 222 -7.78 24.15 57.50
C SER A 222 -7.51 23.28 58.73
N ASP A 223 -8.57 22.70 59.31
CA ASP A 223 -8.50 21.83 60.48
C ASP A 223 -8.52 20.32 60.14
N ARG A 224 -8.64 19.99 58.84
CA ARG A 224 -8.63 18.62 58.28
C ARG A 224 -9.77 17.75 58.83
N ASN A 225 -10.92 18.37 59.11
CA ASN A 225 -12.08 17.66 59.64
C ASN A 225 -12.95 17.00 58.54
N GLY A 226 -12.58 17.16 57.26
CA GLY A 226 -13.29 16.65 56.08
C GLY A 226 -14.28 17.64 55.48
N THR A 227 -14.43 18.84 56.06
CA THR A 227 -15.33 19.90 55.62
C THR A 227 -14.54 21.18 55.38
N PHE A 228 -14.72 21.81 54.22
CA PHE A 228 -14.08 23.09 53.93
C PHE A 228 -14.60 24.19 54.88
N ASP A 229 -13.68 24.95 55.47
CA ASP A 229 -13.95 26.02 56.43
C ASP A 229 -13.58 27.42 55.90
N LEU A 230 -12.77 27.48 54.84
CA LEU A 230 -12.31 28.73 54.22
C LEU A 230 -12.55 28.73 52.71
N GLU A 231 -13.08 29.83 52.19
CA GLU A 231 -13.20 30.10 50.76
C GLU A 231 -12.41 31.35 50.38
N THR A 232 -11.62 31.29 49.32
CA THR A 232 -10.87 32.42 48.76
C THR A 232 -11.25 32.64 47.30
N GLY A 233 -11.63 33.87 46.93
CA GLY A 233 -11.90 34.26 45.56
C GLY A 233 -10.66 34.77 44.83
N PHE A 234 -10.66 34.70 43.50
CA PHE A 234 -9.57 35.17 42.65
C PHE A 234 -10.06 36.14 41.56
N ASP A 235 -9.21 37.08 41.18
CA ASP A 235 -9.45 37.96 40.03
C ASP A 235 -9.08 37.27 38.70
N ALA A 236 -9.31 37.96 37.57
CA ALA A 236 -9.02 37.42 36.24
C ALA A 236 -7.51 37.19 35.96
N PHE A 237 -6.62 37.65 36.84
CA PHE A 237 -5.17 37.47 36.74
C PHE A 237 -4.66 36.40 37.71
N GLY A 238 -5.55 35.75 38.47
CA GLY A 238 -5.18 34.74 39.46
C GLY A 238 -4.68 35.34 40.77
N ASN A 239 -4.87 36.63 41.03
CA ASN A 239 -4.55 37.21 42.34
C ASN A 239 -5.68 36.88 43.33
N LYS A 240 -5.29 36.55 44.57
CA LYS A 240 -6.24 36.37 45.67
C LYS A 240 -6.96 37.70 45.96
N THR A 241 -8.27 37.63 46.13
CA THR A 241 -9.12 38.77 46.47
C THR A 241 -9.54 38.69 47.93
N ASN A 242 -10.80 38.33 48.21
CA ASN A 242 -11.30 38.16 49.56
C ASN A 242 -11.28 36.68 49.97
N SER A 243 -10.91 36.43 51.24
CA SER A 243 -11.08 35.14 51.90
C SER A 243 -12.17 35.27 52.97
N MET A 244 -13.11 34.34 52.98
CA MET A 244 -14.25 34.31 53.89
C MET A 244 -14.49 32.89 54.40
N PRO A 245 -14.98 32.73 55.64
CA PRO A 245 -15.35 31.41 56.14
C PRO A 245 -16.51 30.83 55.33
N VAL A 246 -16.47 29.53 55.05
CA VAL A 246 -17.56 28.82 54.37
C VAL A 246 -18.75 28.77 55.32
N GLN A 247 -19.88 29.35 54.92
CA GLN A 247 -21.12 29.26 55.69
C GLN A 247 -21.62 27.80 55.66
N LYS A 248 -21.75 27.20 56.84
CA LYS A 248 -22.28 25.84 57.02
C LYS A 248 -23.77 25.76 56.77
#